data_AF-A0A950SP40-F1
#
_entry.id   AF-A0A950SP40-F1
#
_cell.length_a   1.000
_cell.length_b   1.000
_cell.length_c   1.000
_cell.angle_alpha   90.00
_cell.angle_beta   90.00
_cell.angle_gamma   90.00
#
_symmetry.space_group_name_H-M   'P 1'
#
loop_
_entity.id
_entity.type
_entity.pdbx_description
1 polymer ?
#
loop_
_entity_poly.entity_id
_entity_poly.type
_entity_poly.pdbx_seq_one_letter_code
_entity_poly.pdbx_strand_id
1 'polypeptide(L)' 'MKQPTFVDTVARRLLARQGIAVIWQLHLRACASHLNGNWLSAAALIGIAEAAERQWAGW' A
#
# COMPACT_ATOMS: atom_id res chain seq x y z
N MET A 1 0.82 -8.40 -20.85
CA MET A 1 0.61 -8.30 -19.39
C MET A 1 1.89 -7.75 -18.77
N LYS A 2 1.85 -6.62 -18.05
CA LYS A 2 3.03 -6.10 -17.34
C LYS A 2 3.35 -7.06 -16.19
N GLN A 3 4.63 -7.35 -15.96
CA GLN A 3 5.03 -8.15 -14.81
C GLN A 3 4.72 -7.38 -13.52
N PRO A 4 4.11 -8.03 -12.51
CA PRO A 4 3.81 -7.36 -11.25
C PRO A 4 5.12 -6.93 -10.57
N THR A 5 5.15 -5.69 -10.09
CA THR A 5 6.29 -5.17 -9.35
C THR A 5 6.38 -5.84 -7.98
N PHE A 6 7.52 -5.64 -7.29
CA PHE A 6 7.65 -6.05 -5.89
C PHE A 6 6.55 -5.43 -5.02
N VAL A 7 6.22 -4.16 -5.26
CA VAL A 7 5.15 -3.44 -4.55
C VAL A 7 3.79 -4.09 -4.80
N ASP A 8 3.49 -4.49 -6.03
CA ASP A 8 2.24 -5.19 -6.37
C ASP A 8 2.13 -6.53 -5.63
N THR A 9 3.24 -7.26 -5.52
CA THR A 9 3.28 -8.55 -4.79
C THR A 9 3.00 -8.36 -3.30
N VAL A 10 3.59 -7.32 -2.69
CA VAL A 10 3.36 -6.98 -1.28
C VAL A 10 1.91 -6.56 -1.06
N ALA A 11 1.40 -5.65 -1.88
CA ALA A 11 0.02 -5.20 -1.84
C ALA A 11 -0.98 -6.36 -1.97
N ARG A 12 -0.74 -7.29 -2.90
CA ARG A 12 -1.59 -8.48 -3.10
C ARG A 12 -1.67 -9.35 -1.85
N ARG A 13 -0.51 -9.62 -1.24
CA ARG A 13 -0.41 -10.45 -0.03
C ARG A 13 -1.07 -9.78 1.17
N LEU A 14 -0.88 -8.47 1.31
CA LEU A 14 -1.49 -7.68 2.37
C LEU A 14 -3.02 -7.67 2.23
N LEU A 15 -3.52 -7.41 1.02
CA LEU A 15 -4.96 -7.39 0.73
C LEU A 15 -5.58 -8.77 0.95
N ALA A 16 -4.93 -9.86 0.50
CA ALA A 16 -5.41 -11.22 0.73
C ALA A 16 -5.46 -11.61 2.23
N ARG A 17 -4.54 -11.07 3.05
CA ARG A 17 -4.44 -11.42 4.47
C ARG A 17 -5.33 -10.56 5.37
N GLN A 18 -5.49 -9.29 5.04
CA GLN A 18 -6.11 -8.29 5.92
C GLN A 18 -7.39 -7.68 5.33
N GLY A 19 -7.74 -8.05 4.10
CA GLY A 19 -8.88 -7.51 3.37
C GLY A 19 -8.72 -6.02 3.06
N ILE A 20 -9.83 -5.40 2.66
CA ILE A 20 -9.88 -3.99 2.24
C ILE A 20 -9.37 -3.01 3.32
N ALA A 21 -9.46 -3.38 4.61
CA ALA A 21 -9.02 -2.55 5.72
C ALA A 21 -7.52 -2.19 5.65
N VAL A 22 -6.70 -3.00 4.97
CA VAL A 22 -5.27 -2.73 4.84
C VAL A 22 -4.97 -1.46 4.06
N ILE A 23 -5.81 -1.10 3.09
CA ILE A 23 -5.65 0.12 2.29
C ILE A 23 -5.69 1.34 3.22
N TRP A 24 -6.71 1.40 4.08
CA TRP A 24 -6.86 2.48 5.05
C TRP A 24 -5.73 2.49 6.09
N GLN A 25 -5.32 1.31 6.58
CA GLN A 25 -4.23 1.20 7.55
C GLN A 25 -2.88 1.65 6.97
N LEU A 26 -2.61 1.39 5.69
CA LEU A 26 -1.40 1.84 5.01
C LEU A 26 -1.37 3.36 4.91
N HIS A 27 -2.48 4.01 4.56
CA HIS A 27 -2.59 5.47 4.54
C HIS A 27 -2.39 6.10 5.93
N LEU A 28 -3.01 5.53 6.97
CA LEU A 28 -2.81 6.00 8.35
C LEU A 28 -1.34 5.89 8.79
N ARG A 29 -0.68 4.77 8.48
CA ARG A 29 0.74 4.57 8.78
C ARG A 29 1.65 5.48 7.95
N ALA A 30 1.29 5.76 6.70
CA ALA A 30 2.01 6.71 5.88
C ALA A 30 1.94 8.11 6.47
N CYS A 31 0.73 8.55 6.88
CA CYS A 31 0.53 9.83 7.53
C CYS A 31 1.33 9.93 8.84
N ALA A 32 1.26 8.90 9.70
CA ALA A 32 2.05 8.84 10.93
C ALA A 32 3.57 8.87 10.66
N SER A 33 4.05 8.17 9.62
CA SER A 33 5.46 8.19 9.24
C SER A 33 5.92 9.57 8.78
N HIS A 34 5.09 10.26 8.01
CA HIS A 34 5.36 11.62 7.55
C HIS A 34 5.42 12.61 8.72
N LEU A 35 4.46 12.55 9.64
CA LEU A 35 4.42 13.39 10.85
C LEU A 35 5.63 13.15 11.77
N ASN A 36 6.18 11.94 11.77
CA ASN A 36 7.40 11.60 12.50
C ASN A 36 8.70 11.93 11.73
N GLY A 37 8.63 12.65 10.60
CA GLY A 37 9.79 13.05 9.80
C GLY A 37 10.37 11.95 8.88
N ASN A 38 9.75 10.77 8.83
CA ASN A 38 10.20 9.64 8.02
C ASN A 38 9.46 9.61 6.67
N TRP A 39 9.76 10.60 5.82
CA TRP A 39 9.10 10.79 4.53
C TRP A 39 9.31 9.61 3.56
N LEU A 40 10.47 8.94 3.61
CA LEU A 40 10.76 7.80 2.73
C LEU A 40 9.84 6.62 3.03
N SER A 41 9.60 6.34 4.31
CA SER A 41 8.66 5.30 4.71
C SER A 41 7.22 5.68 4.37
N ALA A 42 6.85 6.96 4.51
CA ALA A 42 5.55 7.45 4.09
C ALA A 42 5.31 7.21 2.59
N ALA A 43 6.28 7.56 1.74
CA ALA A 43 6.20 7.35 0.30
C ALA A 43 6.07 5.87 -0.07
N ALA A 44 6.86 5.00 0.57
CA ALA A 44 6.77 3.56 0.35
C ALA A 44 5.39 2.99 0.75
N LEU A 45 4.84 3.42 1.88
CA LEU A 45 3.52 2.99 2.37
C LEU A 45 2.39 3.46 1.44
N ILE A 46 2.46 4.69 0.92
CA ILE A 46 1.51 5.20 -0.09
C ILE A 46 1.59 4.35 -1.35
N GLY A 47 2.79 4.05 -1.86
CA GLY A 47 2.95 3.23 -3.05
C GLY A 47 2.34 1.83 -2.91
N ILE A 48 2.43 1.22 -1.72
CA ILE A 48 1.79 -0.06 -1.42
C ILE A 48 0.26 0.11 -1.30
N ALA A 49 -0.22 1.20 -0.69
CA ALA A 49 -1.66 1.50 -0.57
C ALA A 49 -2.32 1.64 -1.96
N GLU A 50 -1.73 2.45 -2.85
CA GLU A 50 -2.23 2.63 -4.20
C GLU A 50 -2.21 1.33 -5.01
N ALA A 51 -1.17 0.52 -4.87
CA ALA A 51 -1.12 -0.79 -5.51
C ALA A 51 -2.21 -1.73 -4.99
N ALA A 52 -2.53 -1.67 -3.69
CA ALA A 52 -3.64 -2.42 -3.10
C ALA A 52 -5.01 -1.89 -3.58
N GLU A 53 -5.17 -0.58 -3.73
CA GLU A 53 -6.38 0.04 -4.28
C GLU A 53 -6.64 -0.39 -5.72
N ARG A 54 -5.63 -0.34 -6.59
CA ARG A 54 -5.72 -0.82 -7.98
C ARG A 54 -6.15 -2.28 -8.05
N GLN A 55 -5.56 -3.13 -7.22
CA GLN A 55 -5.91 -4.55 -7.16
C GLN A 55 -7.31 -4.81 -6.60
N TRP A 56 -7.74 -4.03 -5.60
CA TRP A 56 -9.08 -4.16 -5.02
C TRP A 56 -10.16 -3.69 -5.99
N ALA A 57 -9.95 -2.54 -6.65
CA ALA A 57 -10.91 -1.96 -7.57
C ALA A 57 -10.84 -2.56 -8.99
N GLY A 58 -9.76 -3.26 -9.34
CA GLY A 58 -9.63 -4.06 -10.56
C GLY A 58 -9.22 -3.29 -11.82
N TRP A 59 -8.40 -2.24 -11.71
CA TRP A 59 -7.95 -1.38 -12.82
C TRP A 59 -6.44 -1.15 -12.85
#